data_AF-A0A9P9NTM5-F1
#
_entry.id   AF-A0A9P9NTM5-F1
#
_cell.length_a   1.000
_cell.length_b   1.000
_cell.length_c   1.000
_cell.angle_alpha   90.00
_cell.angle_beta   90.00
_cell.angle_gamma   90.00
#
_symmetry.space_group_name_H-M   'P 1'
#
loop_
_entity.id
_entity.type
_entity.pdbx_description
1 polymer ?
#
loop_
_entity_poly.entity_id
_entity_poly.type
_entity_poly.pdbx_seq_one_letter_code
_entity_poly.pdbx_strand_id
1 'polypeptide(L)'
;MFWTIPHRTRLAPALQSFTRSAHCATATEHQNFWKPCDSISRRPLVRISQKSLSTIPLKPQIYHAESLRWNSFQDGSRQEALPRGSILKVVSWNIDSFNPSPGTRASTALHHLQGLFGTEPSHLVVMLQEVCWESLQVIMENEWVRQNYMLTNVDPPQLLHGGIPEDLWGVKDRYWRAARYFTIMMIPRHIGIVNCFRMPLKTVMGRDALFVDIQIPSSGLLRLCTTHLESRRTGKPCRRGQLASISEMLQGPQAMKAGVIAGLVGGDMNAIHASEHSIHQDANINLNDAWEDVPPPPLPILKPFQRDLSYGRARGHTYGYHPNGSRIRSRKDKYYYAGTVEIVPLTESHDIAGKLGRIGVGLTAEVEAFEDIMTRWKTIRGKMVKREYKFYYSHDQAQGIKAADPDYYRTLRLTKIKTCVSDHFGIAVGVKVP
;
A
#
# COMPACT_ATOMS: atom_id res chain seq x y z
N MET A 1 -21.20 -6.55 75.61
CA MET A 1 -20.70 -5.60 76.62
C MET A 1 -19.24 -5.32 76.28
N PHE A 2 -18.98 -4.09 75.78
CA PHE A 2 -17.71 -3.31 75.70
C PHE A 2 -16.45 -3.91 75.04
N TRP A 3 -16.04 -3.44 73.84
CA TRP A 3 -15.12 -2.31 73.49
C TRP A 3 -13.67 -2.57 74.00
N THR A 4 -12.58 -2.47 73.21
CA THR A 4 -12.06 -1.29 72.50
C THR A 4 -10.93 -1.63 71.49
N ILE A 5 -10.76 -0.74 70.51
CA ILE A 5 -9.60 -0.56 69.60
C ILE A 5 -8.42 0.06 70.40
N PRO A 6 -7.15 -0.16 70.00
CA PRO A 6 -6.35 0.99 69.58
C PRO A 6 -5.51 0.80 68.30
N HIS A 7 -5.10 1.95 67.79
CA HIS A 7 -4.55 2.28 66.48
C HIS A 7 -3.08 1.86 66.20
N ARG A 8 -2.83 1.65 64.89
CA ARG A 8 -1.67 2.04 64.06
C ARG A 8 -0.26 2.03 64.66
N THR A 9 0.61 1.22 64.06
CA THR A 9 1.94 1.70 63.64
C THR A 9 2.41 0.97 62.37
N ARG A 10 3.14 1.70 61.53
CA ARG A 10 3.48 1.42 60.14
C ARG A 10 4.40 0.21 59.98
N LEU A 11 4.05 -0.69 59.06
CA LEU A 11 5.02 -1.54 58.36
C LEU A 11 4.85 -1.33 56.84
N ALA A 12 6.00 -1.23 56.18
CA ALA A 12 6.21 -0.77 54.81
C ALA A 12 5.55 -1.66 53.74
N PRO A 13 5.17 -1.10 52.57
CA PRO A 13 5.00 -1.88 51.36
C PRO A 13 6.18 -1.63 50.41
N ALA A 14 7.17 -2.53 50.47
CA ALA A 14 8.06 -2.77 49.35
C ALA A 14 7.58 -4.07 48.67
N LEU A 15 6.68 -3.96 47.71
CA LEU A 15 6.36 -4.95 46.66
C LEU A 15 5.10 -4.48 45.92
N GLN A 16 5.27 -3.62 44.91
CA GLN A 16 4.34 -3.56 43.78
C GLN A 16 5.12 -3.60 42.46
N SER A 17 4.91 -4.74 41.81
CA SER A 17 5.18 -5.13 40.44
C SER A 17 5.30 -4.01 39.40
N PHE A 18 6.52 -3.87 38.89
CA PHE A 18 6.85 -3.29 37.60
C PHE A 18 6.58 -4.33 36.50
N THR A 19 5.46 -4.20 35.76
CA THR A 19 5.31 -4.82 34.43
C THR A 19 4.34 -4.02 33.57
N ARG A 20 4.85 -3.09 32.76
CA ARG A 20 4.16 -2.56 31.57
C ARG A 20 5.20 -2.25 30.49
N SER A 21 5.34 -3.13 29.50
CA SER A 21 5.85 -2.73 28.17
C SER A 21 5.51 -3.81 27.15
N ALA A 22 4.43 -3.57 26.42
CA ALA A 22 4.26 -4.13 25.09
C ALA A 22 3.54 -3.10 24.22
N HIS A 23 4.37 -2.45 23.38
CA HIS A 23 4.07 -1.48 22.33
C HIS A 23 3.72 -0.09 22.84
N CYS A 24 4.59 0.89 22.54
CA CYS A 24 4.61 2.30 22.94
C CYS A 24 3.24 3.00 22.93
N ALA A 25 2.41 2.66 23.90
CA ALA A 25 1.21 3.32 24.35
C ALA A 25 1.00 2.87 25.81
N THR A 26 0.93 3.80 26.75
CA THR A 26 0.45 3.60 28.12
C THR A 26 -0.92 2.91 28.09
N ALA A 27 -1.32 2.20 29.16
CA ALA A 27 -2.66 1.59 29.21
C ALA A 27 -3.78 2.63 29.04
N THR A 28 -3.52 3.89 29.40
CA THR A 28 -4.38 5.05 29.16
C THR A 28 -4.42 5.43 27.68
N GLU A 29 -3.30 5.41 26.95
CA GLU A 29 -3.27 5.58 25.50
C GLU A 29 -3.94 4.41 24.77
N HIS A 30 -3.79 3.16 25.23
CA HIS A 30 -4.55 2.03 24.69
C HIS A 30 -6.06 2.26 24.91
N GLN A 31 -6.48 2.65 26.11
CA GLN A 31 -7.89 2.91 26.41
C GLN A 31 -8.45 4.13 25.65
N ASN A 32 -7.63 5.15 25.38
CA ASN A 32 -7.98 6.35 24.60
C ASN A 32 -7.82 6.15 23.08
N PHE A 33 -7.07 5.15 22.62
CA PHE A 33 -6.87 4.81 21.20
C PHE A 33 -7.97 3.85 20.71
N TRP A 34 -8.36 2.86 21.53
CA TRP A 34 -9.31 1.82 21.14
C TRP A 34 -10.77 2.17 21.42
N LYS A 35 -11.08 2.90 22.51
CA LYS A 35 -12.48 3.29 22.80
C LYS A 35 -13.09 4.25 21.76
N PRO A 36 -12.36 5.22 21.18
CA PRO A 36 -12.92 6.07 20.11
C PRO A 36 -13.11 5.33 18.78
N CYS A 37 -12.21 4.42 18.41
CA CYS A 37 -12.40 3.60 17.21
C CYS A 37 -13.63 2.66 17.35
N ASP A 38 -13.82 2.06 18.52
CA ASP A 38 -15.01 1.28 18.84
C ASP A 38 -16.28 2.15 18.97
N SER A 39 -16.17 3.40 19.43
CA SER A 39 -17.33 4.30 19.55
C SER A 39 -17.76 4.89 18.20
N ILE A 40 -16.84 5.07 17.26
CA ILE A 40 -17.14 5.43 15.86
C ILE A 40 -17.73 4.22 15.12
N SER A 41 -17.28 3.00 15.38
CA SER A 41 -17.81 1.78 14.74
C SER A 41 -19.15 1.31 15.31
N ARG A 42 -19.53 1.75 16.52
CA ARG A 42 -20.82 1.44 17.18
C ARG A 42 -21.90 2.49 16.95
N ARG A 43 -21.57 3.64 16.35
CA ARG A 43 -22.60 4.55 15.84
C ARG A 43 -23.35 3.80 14.75
N PRO A 44 -24.70 3.82 14.73
CA PRO A 44 -25.44 3.36 13.57
C PRO A 44 -24.81 3.99 12.34
N LEU A 45 -24.45 3.17 11.34
CA LEU A 45 -24.00 3.68 10.06
C LEU A 45 -25.13 4.57 9.55
N VAL A 46 -25.02 5.88 9.80
CA VAL A 46 -25.84 6.86 9.13
C VAL A 46 -25.62 6.54 7.66
N ARG A 47 -26.72 6.26 6.95
CA ARG A 47 -26.73 6.14 5.50
C ARG A 47 -26.35 7.52 4.98
N ILE A 48 -25.05 7.82 5.00
CA ILE A 48 -24.50 9.06 4.50
C ILE A 48 -24.70 8.96 3.01
N SER A 49 -25.73 9.64 2.52
CA SER A 49 -25.91 9.93 1.11
C SER A 49 -24.56 10.40 0.56
N GLN A 50 -23.94 9.60 -0.31
CA GLN A 50 -22.76 10.01 -1.02
C GLN A 50 -23.19 11.11 -1.99
N LYS A 51 -23.02 12.38 -1.59
CA LYS A 51 -22.94 13.48 -2.56
C LYS A 51 -21.91 13.07 -3.61
N SER A 52 -22.18 13.45 -4.87
CA SER A 52 -21.26 13.32 -6.01
C SER A 52 -19.81 13.50 -5.56
N LEU A 53 -18.99 12.46 -5.74
CA LEU A 53 -17.58 12.50 -5.37
C LEU A 53 -16.87 13.49 -6.30
N SER A 54 -16.33 14.58 -5.75
CA SER A 54 -15.56 15.55 -6.52
C SER A 54 -14.23 14.94 -6.95
N THR A 55 -13.96 14.91 -8.25
CA THR A 55 -12.64 14.56 -8.78
C THR A 55 -11.70 15.76 -8.73
N ILE A 56 -10.41 15.48 -8.59
CA ILE A 56 -9.33 16.47 -8.55
C ILE A 56 -8.46 16.25 -9.78
N PRO A 57 -8.54 17.10 -10.81
CA PRO A 57 -7.70 16.98 -11.99
C PRO A 57 -6.21 17.05 -11.63
N LEU A 58 -5.41 16.26 -12.33
CA LEU A 58 -3.95 16.26 -12.24
C LEU A 58 -3.35 16.49 -13.62
N LYS A 59 -2.18 17.12 -13.64
CA LYS A 59 -1.35 17.20 -14.84
C LYS A 59 -0.18 16.24 -14.67
N PRO A 60 -0.08 15.17 -15.48
CA PRO A 60 1.11 14.34 -15.51
C PRO A 60 2.35 15.19 -15.77
N GLN A 61 3.50 14.72 -15.30
CA GLN A 61 4.77 15.43 -15.37
C GLN A 61 5.76 14.60 -16.20
N ILE A 62 6.50 15.26 -17.06
CA ILE A 62 7.50 14.65 -17.92
C ILE A 62 8.86 15.29 -17.66
N TYR A 63 9.90 14.47 -17.57
CA TYR A 63 11.27 14.97 -17.40
C TYR A 63 11.81 15.47 -18.74
N HIS A 64 12.43 16.66 -18.70
CA HIS A 64 13.14 17.26 -19.83
C HIS A 64 14.63 17.33 -19.52
N ALA A 65 15.44 16.58 -20.27
CA ALA A 65 16.89 16.52 -20.07
C ALA A 65 17.57 17.88 -20.25
N GLU A 66 17.11 18.70 -21.20
CA GLU A 66 17.68 20.03 -21.49
C GLU A 66 17.54 21.01 -20.32
N SER A 67 16.42 20.97 -19.60
CA SER A 67 16.16 21.86 -18.46
C SER A 67 16.43 21.20 -17.11
N LEU A 68 16.78 19.91 -17.11
CA LEU A 68 16.95 19.06 -15.93
C LEU A 68 15.76 19.11 -14.96
N ARG A 69 14.54 19.29 -15.49
CA ARG A 69 13.32 19.52 -14.70
C ARG A 69 12.17 18.63 -15.14
N TRP A 70 11.30 18.35 -14.19
CA TRP A 70 9.97 17.82 -14.44
C TRP A 70 9.04 18.98 -14.77
N ASN A 71 8.37 18.91 -15.93
CA ASN A 71 7.40 19.91 -16.35
C ASN A 71 6.04 19.26 -16.56
N SER A 72 4.99 20.07 -16.43
CA SER A 72 3.64 19.61 -16.74
C SER A 72 3.57 19.19 -18.19
N PHE A 73 3.11 17.97 -18.40
CA PHE A 73 2.82 17.45 -19.71
C PHE A 73 1.75 18.32 -20.36
N GLN A 74 2.03 18.83 -21.56
CA GLN A 74 1.09 19.65 -22.33
C GLN A 74 0.43 18.80 -23.41
N ASP A 75 -0.88 18.97 -23.56
CA ASP A 75 -1.65 18.37 -24.64
C ASP A 75 -1.10 18.85 -26.00
N GLY A 76 -0.73 17.93 -26.89
CA GLY A 76 -0.29 18.23 -28.25
C GLY A 76 1.14 17.80 -28.63
N SER A 77 1.93 17.25 -27.70
CA SER A 77 3.14 16.50 -28.12
C SER A 77 2.72 15.25 -28.90
N ARG A 78 3.50 14.81 -29.91
CA ARG A 78 3.21 13.62 -30.72
C ARG A 78 3.12 12.39 -29.80
N GLN A 79 1.91 12.07 -29.37
CA GLN A 79 1.61 10.89 -28.58
C GLN A 79 0.92 9.86 -29.45
N GLU A 80 1.26 8.61 -29.21
CA GLU A 80 0.67 7.49 -29.89
C GLU A 80 -0.48 6.96 -29.03
N ALA A 81 -1.65 6.85 -29.64
CA ALA A 81 -2.72 6.07 -29.08
C ALA A 81 -2.31 4.59 -29.11
N LEU A 82 -2.67 3.83 -28.07
CA LEU A 82 -2.24 2.44 -27.95
C LEU A 82 -2.79 1.60 -29.12
N PRO A 83 -1.95 1.01 -29.98
CA PRO A 83 -2.44 0.26 -31.13
C PRO A 83 -3.36 -0.89 -30.71
N ARG A 84 -4.44 -1.10 -31.47
CA ARG A 84 -5.33 -2.25 -31.29
C ARG A 84 -4.53 -3.55 -31.36
N GLY A 85 -4.81 -4.48 -30.44
CA GLY A 85 -4.11 -5.77 -30.34
C GLY A 85 -2.74 -5.70 -29.65
N SER A 86 -2.22 -4.51 -29.33
CA SER A 86 -1.03 -4.39 -28.48
C SER A 86 -1.31 -4.87 -27.05
N ILE A 87 -0.23 -5.18 -26.32
CA ILE A 87 -0.30 -5.57 -24.91
C ILE A 87 0.23 -4.41 -24.07
N LEU A 88 -0.64 -3.79 -23.28
CA LEU A 88 -0.26 -2.89 -22.21
C LEU A 88 0.11 -3.70 -20.98
N LYS A 89 1.38 -3.68 -20.60
CA LYS A 89 1.89 -4.32 -19.39
C LYS A 89 1.54 -3.43 -18.20
N VAL A 90 0.97 -3.98 -17.14
CA VAL A 90 0.63 -3.23 -15.93
C VAL A 90 1.21 -3.94 -14.73
N VAL A 91 2.00 -3.22 -13.95
CA VAL A 91 2.55 -3.65 -12.66
C VAL A 91 1.91 -2.85 -11.54
N SER A 92 1.62 -3.49 -10.42
CA SER A 92 1.16 -2.84 -9.19
C SER A 92 1.97 -3.32 -8.01
N TRP A 93 2.46 -2.41 -7.19
CA TRP A 93 3.28 -2.75 -6.03
C TRP A 93 3.14 -1.73 -4.89
N ASN A 94 2.72 -2.22 -3.72
CA ASN A 94 2.92 -1.51 -2.46
C ASN A 94 4.40 -1.59 -2.08
N ILE A 95 5.12 -0.47 -2.09
CA ILE A 95 6.57 -0.41 -1.83
C ILE A 95 6.91 -0.11 -0.36
N ASP A 96 5.90 -0.14 0.51
CA ASP A 96 5.98 0.00 1.97
C ASP A 96 6.74 1.25 2.43
N SER A 97 6.03 2.25 2.93
CA SER A 97 6.66 3.50 3.39
C SER A 97 7.22 3.44 4.81
N PHE A 98 6.93 2.38 5.56
CA PHE A 98 7.10 2.36 7.02
C PHE A 98 8.39 1.72 7.49
N ASN A 99 8.95 0.80 6.71
CA ASN A 99 10.26 0.20 7.03
C ASN A 99 11.42 1.16 6.72
N PRO A 100 12.59 0.96 7.35
CA PRO A 100 13.75 1.82 7.16
C PRO A 100 14.17 2.03 5.70
N SER A 101 14.70 3.21 5.42
CA SER A 101 15.23 3.66 4.12
C SER A 101 14.29 3.36 2.94
N PRO A 102 13.06 3.91 2.93
CA PRO A 102 12.12 3.71 1.83
C PRO A 102 12.68 4.17 0.48
N GLY A 103 13.55 5.19 0.45
CA GLY A 103 14.29 5.60 -0.76
C GLY A 103 15.16 4.47 -1.35
N THR A 104 16.04 3.87 -0.55
CA THR A 104 16.91 2.75 -1.00
C THR A 104 16.08 1.55 -1.46
N ARG A 105 14.98 1.25 -0.75
CA ARG A 105 14.06 0.16 -1.14
C ARG A 105 13.34 0.46 -2.45
N ALA A 106 12.89 1.70 -2.66
CA ALA A 106 12.31 2.13 -3.93
C ALA A 106 13.32 2.03 -5.09
N SER A 107 14.57 2.46 -4.87
CA SER A 107 15.66 2.27 -5.86
C SER A 107 15.85 0.80 -6.23
N THR A 108 15.87 -0.08 -5.21
CA THR A 108 15.99 -1.53 -5.41
C THR A 108 14.79 -2.11 -6.17
N ALA A 109 13.58 -1.63 -5.89
CA ALA A 109 12.36 -2.01 -6.61
C ALA A 109 12.44 -1.60 -8.09
N LEU A 110 12.86 -0.36 -8.38
CA LEU A 110 13.02 0.15 -9.75
C LEU A 110 14.09 -0.63 -10.52
N HIS A 111 15.24 -0.91 -9.91
CA HIS A 111 16.28 -1.72 -10.52
C HIS A 111 15.78 -3.14 -10.86
N HIS A 112 14.98 -3.73 -9.96
CA HIS A 112 14.35 -5.03 -10.22
C HIS A 112 13.36 -4.97 -11.40
N LEU A 113 12.53 -3.93 -11.47
CA LEU A 113 11.62 -3.73 -12.61
C LEU A 113 12.37 -3.53 -13.92
N GLN A 114 13.42 -2.71 -13.92
CA GLN A 114 14.28 -2.52 -15.09
C GLN A 114 14.94 -3.83 -15.54
N GLY A 115 15.41 -4.66 -14.60
CA GLY A 115 15.97 -5.97 -14.90
C GLY A 115 14.96 -6.93 -15.52
N LEU A 116 13.68 -6.83 -15.13
CA LEU A 116 12.60 -7.68 -15.66
C LEU A 116 12.09 -7.24 -17.02
N PHE A 117 11.91 -5.93 -17.21
CA PHE A 117 11.23 -5.38 -18.37
C PHE A 117 12.17 -4.71 -19.39
N GLY A 118 13.47 -4.63 -19.08
CA GLY A 118 14.49 -4.03 -19.92
C GLY A 118 14.65 -2.52 -19.71
N THR A 119 15.67 -1.96 -20.37
CA THR A 119 15.98 -0.53 -20.37
C THR A 119 14.92 0.31 -21.08
N GLU A 120 14.26 -0.27 -22.09
CA GLU A 120 13.16 0.33 -22.85
C GLU A 120 11.92 -0.58 -22.72
N PRO A 121 11.12 -0.43 -21.66
CA PRO A 121 10.09 -1.40 -21.29
C PRO A 121 8.84 -1.38 -22.19
N SER A 122 8.86 -0.57 -23.26
CA SER A 122 7.73 -0.36 -24.18
C SER A 122 6.46 0.07 -23.41
N HIS A 123 5.34 -0.63 -23.56
CA HIS A 123 4.05 -0.29 -22.95
C HIS A 123 3.91 -0.76 -21.49
N LEU A 124 4.83 -0.39 -20.60
CA LEU A 124 4.75 -0.75 -19.18
C LEU A 124 4.21 0.39 -18.32
N VAL A 125 3.05 0.21 -17.69
CA VAL A 125 2.55 1.08 -16.63
C VAL A 125 2.92 0.50 -15.26
N VAL A 126 3.43 1.35 -14.36
CA VAL A 126 3.75 0.96 -12.98
C VAL A 126 2.87 1.74 -12.01
N MET A 127 2.08 1.03 -11.21
CA MET A 127 1.21 1.55 -10.17
C MET A 127 1.88 1.32 -8.81
N LEU A 128 2.21 2.38 -8.10
CA LEU A 128 2.86 2.27 -6.79
C LEU A 128 1.93 2.74 -5.68
N GLN A 129 1.91 1.99 -4.58
CA GLN A 129 1.24 2.35 -3.34
C GLN A 129 2.28 2.51 -2.22
N GLU A 130 1.90 3.26 -1.19
CA GLU A 130 2.81 3.63 -0.09
C GLU A 130 4.10 4.34 -0.55
N VAL A 131 3.97 5.21 -1.55
CA VAL A 131 5.05 6.14 -1.91
C VAL A 131 5.07 7.26 -0.89
N CYS A 132 6.20 7.49 -0.24
CA CYS A 132 6.45 8.65 0.61
C CYS A 132 7.35 9.66 -0.11
N TRP A 133 7.67 10.76 0.54
CA TRP A 133 8.55 11.78 -0.04
C TRP A 133 9.94 11.23 -0.41
N GLU A 134 10.59 10.52 0.50
CA GLU A 134 11.93 9.94 0.27
C GLU A 134 11.94 8.97 -0.93
N SER A 135 10.93 8.10 -1.06
CA SER A 135 10.84 7.21 -2.22
C SER A 135 10.47 7.95 -3.50
N LEU A 136 9.63 8.99 -3.44
CA LEU A 136 9.32 9.83 -4.60
C LEU A 136 10.57 10.53 -5.14
N GLN A 137 11.42 11.10 -4.28
CA GLN A 137 12.67 11.75 -4.70
C GLN A 137 13.56 10.78 -5.48
N VAL A 138 13.76 9.57 -4.96
CA VAL A 138 14.53 8.52 -5.65
C VAL A 138 13.90 8.13 -6.99
N ILE A 139 12.57 8.00 -7.05
CA ILE A 139 11.86 7.71 -8.30
C ILE A 139 12.08 8.84 -9.32
N MET A 140 12.00 10.09 -8.89
CA MET A 140 12.21 11.27 -9.76
C MET A 140 13.65 11.44 -10.21
N GLU A 141 14.62 10.92 -9.47
CA GLU A 141 16.05 10.98 -9.77
C GLU A 141 16.55 9.81 -10.62
N ASN A 142 15.81 8.70 -10.62
CA ASN A 142 16.17 7.50 -11.35
C ASN A 142 16.18 7.73 -12.88
N GLU A 143 17.29 7.38 -13.52
CA GLU A 143 17.51 7.60 -14.96
C GLU A 143 16.53 6.79 -15.83
N TRP A 144 16.30 5.52 -15.50
CA TRP A 144 15.34 4.67 -16.21
C TRP A 144 13.93 5.25 -16.14
N VAL A 145 13.56 5.85 -15.01
CA VAL A 145 12.28 6.57 -14.85
C VAL A 145 12.24 7.80 -15.76
N ARG A 146 13.23 8.68 -15.67
CA ARG A 146 13.31 9.94 -16.45
C ARG A 146 13.28 9.72 -17.96
N GLN A 147 13.90 8.65 -18.44
CA GLN A 147 13.98 8.32 -19.85
C GLN A 147 12.66 7.77 -20.40
N ASN A 148 11.97 6.92 -19.63
CA ASN A 148 10.88 6.11 -20.15
C ASN A 148 9.47 6.57 -19.70
N TYR A 149 9.36 7.35 -18.63
CA TYR A 149 8.06 7.60 -17.97
C TYR A 149 7.66 9.07 -17.83
N MET A 150 6.35 9.28 -17.88
CA MET A 150 5.64 10.39 -17.26
C MET A 150 5.18 9.96 -15.85
N LEU A 151 5.20 10.89 -14.90
CA LEU A 151 4.73 10.66 -13.53
C LEU A 151 3.43 11.40 -13.29
N THR A 152 2.47 10.76 -12.61
CA THR A 152 1.23 11.46 -12.22
C THR A 152 1.45 12.53 -11.16
N ASN A 153 2.54 12.42 -10.40
CA ASN A 153 2.91 13.32 -9.31
C ASN A 153 4.43 13.46 -9.22
N VAL A 154 4.91 14.68 -9.00
CA VAL A 154 6.30 15.01 -8.60
C VAL A 154 6.35 15.71 -7.25
N ASP A 155 5.17 15.94 -6.66
CA ASP A 155 4.98 16.42 -5.30
C ASP A 155 3.91 15.57 -4.61
N PRO A 156 3.98 15.40 -3.29
CA PRO A 156 2.92 14.78 -2.51
C PRO A 156 1.59 15.50 -2.73
N PRO A 157 0.47 14.78 -2.86
CA PRO A 157 -0.82 15.39 -3.11
C PRO A 157 -1.29 16.21 -1.89
N GLN A 158 -1.49 17.51 -2.09
CA GLN A 158 -1.84 18.45 -1.00
C GLN A 158 -3.26 18.21 -0.45
N LEU A 159 -4.22 17.89 -1.33
CA LEU A 159 -5.66 17.86 -1.01
C LEU A 159 -6.13 16.57 -0.32
N LEU A 160 -5.35 15.49 -0.31
CA LEU A 160 -5.73 14.26 0.41
C LEU A 160 -5.85 14.46 1.92
N HIS A 161 -5.25 15.53 2.43
CA HIS A 161 -5.12 15.79 3.86
C HIS A 161 -5.70 17.14 4.31
N GLY A 162 -6.15 17.99 3.37
CA GLY A 162 -6.47 19.40 3.62
C GLY A 162 -7.84 19.71 4.24
N GLY A 163 -8.70 18.70 4.46
CA GLY A 163 -10.07 18.89 4.95
C GLY A 163 -10.42 18.18 6.25
N ILE A 164 -9.50 17.41 6.82
CA ILE A 164 -9.69 16.74 8.11
C ILE A 164 -8.86 17.51 9.13
N PRO A 165 -9.49 18.24 10.06
CA PRO A 165 -8.81 18.90 11.18
C PRO A 165 -7.76 17.96 11.82
N GLU A 166 -6.54 18.45 12.05
CA GLU A 166 -5.41 17.65 12.57
C GLU A 166 -5.74 16.88 13.86
N ASP A 167 -6.74 17.35 14.60
CA ASP A 167 -7.30 16.80 15.85
C ASP A 167 -8.32 15.66 15.64
N LEU A 168 -8.93 15.54 14.46
CA LEU A 168 -9.84 14.43 14.12
C LEU A 168 -9.12 13.17 13.62
N TRP A 169 -7.84 13.30 13.25
CA TRP A 169 -6.94 12.16 13.18
C TRP A 169 -6.63 11.75 14.63
N GLY A 170 -7.52 10.97 15.25
CA GLY A 170 -7.36 10.43 16.62
C GLY A 170 -6.10 9.58 16.85
N VAL A 171 -5.17 9.59 15.89
CA VAL A 171 -3.84 9.03 15.92
C VAL A 171 -2.86 10.22 16.00
N LYS A 172 -2.61 10.72 17.23
CA LYS A 172 -1.45 11.58 17.54
C LYS A 172 -0.11 10.83 17.41
N ASP A 173 -0.05 9.83 16.54
CA ASP A 173 1.17 9.07 16.38
C ASP A 173 2.14 9.88 15.53
N ARG A 174 3.26 10.25 16.14
CA ARG A 174 4.36 10.98 15.49
C ARG A 174 4.89 10.20 14.28
N TYR A 175 4.76 8.87 14.27
CA TYR A 175 5.11 8.03 13.14
C TYR A 175 4.21 8.27 11.91
N TRP A 176 2.93 8.61 12.10
CA TRP A 176 2.02 8.92 10.99
C TRP A 176 2.21 10.35 10.44
N ARG A 177 2.67 11.27 11.28
CA ARG A 177 3.05 12.63 10.84
C ARG A 177 4.29 12.62 9.94
N ALA A 178 5.22 11.69 10.16
CA ALA A 178 6.49 11.61 9.43
C ALA A 178 6.37 10.95 8.04
N ALA A 179 5.48 9.97 7.87
CA ALA A 179 5.31 9.26 6.59
C ALA A 179 3.94 9.53 5.98
N ARG A 180 3.77 10.72 5.37
CA ARG A 180 2.68 10.93 4.41
C ARG A 180 2.97 10.07 3.19
N TYR A 181 2.16 9.04 2.98
CA TYR A 181 2.25 8.20 1.79
C TYR A 181 1.04 8.37 0.89
N PHE A 182 1.24 8.05 -0.38
CA PHE A 182 0.24 8.20 -1.43
C PHE A 182 0.49 7.16 -2.53
N THR A 183 -0.37 7.19 -3.54
CA THR A 183 -0.24 6.38 -4.75
C THR A 183 0.40 7.18 -5.86
N ILE A 184 1.14 6.58 -6.78
CA ILE A 184 1.52 7.22 -8.05
C ILE A 184 1.35 6.23 -9.20
N MET A 185 1.27 6.74 -10.43
CA MET A 185 1.52 5.93 -11.61
C MET A 185 2.68 6.47 -12.43
N MET A 186 3.47 5.55 -12.97
CA MET A 186 4.46 5.80 -14.01
C MET A 186 3.86 5.32 -15.33
N ILE A 187 3.65 6.23 -16.27
CA ILE A 187 3.04 5.96 -17.58
C ILE A 187 4.11 6.10 -18.67
N PRO A 188 4.23 5.18 -19.63
CA PRO A 188 5.20 5.32 -20.72
C PRO A 188 5.07 6.66 -21.46
N ARG A 189 6.19 7.32 -21.76
CA ARG A 189 6.21 8.69 -22.33
C ARG A 189 5.52 8.79 -23.69
N HIS A 190 5.50 7.73 -24.48
CA HIS A 190 4.89 7.70 -25.81
C HIS A 190 3.38 7.49 -25.80
N ILE A 191 2.79 7.04 -24.68
CA ILE A 191 1.35 6.75 -24.59
C ILE A 191 0.56 8.04 -24.36
N GLY A 192 -0.49 8.23 -25.16
CA GLY A 192 -1.44 9.34 -25.02
C GLY A 192 -2.28 9.28 -23.75
N ILE A 193 -2.13 10.28 -22.87
CA ILE A 193 -2.99 10.47 -21.68
C ILE A 193 -4.07 11.49 -22.00
N VAL A 194 -5.34 11.10 -21.90
CA VAL A 194 -6.50 11.97 -22.14
C VAL A 194 -6.95 12.68 -20.87
N ASN A 195 -6.98 11.95 -19.74
CA ASN A 195 -7.31 12.51 -18.44
C ASN A 195 -6.40 11.90 -17.37
N CYS A 196 -6.10 12.68 -16.34
CA CYS A 196 -5.46 12.19 -15.12
C CYS A 196 -6.13 12.90 -13.94
N PHE A 197 -6.62 12.16 -12.95
CA PHE A 197 -7.30 12.76 -11.80
C PHE A 197 -7.29 11.86 -10.57
N ARG A 198 -7.50 12.45 -9.40
CA ARG A 198 -7.73 11.74 -8.13
C ARG A 198 -9.18 11.83 -7.71
N MET A 199 -9.66 10.79 -7.06
CA MET A 199 -10.94 10.77 -6.38
C MET A 199 -10.70 10.43 -4.90
N PRO A 200 -10.88 11.39 -3.98
CA PRO A 200 -10.83 11.12 -2.55
C PRO A 200 -11.85 10.05 -2.17
N LEU A 201 -11.42 9.09 -1.35
CA LEU A 201 -12.30 8.02 -0.87
C LEU A 201 -12.74 8.31 0.56
N LYS A 202 -13.90 7.77 0.96
CA LYS A 202 -14.31 7.81 2.37
C LYS A 202 -13.36 6.97 3.21
N THR A 203 -12.62 7.61 4.12
CA THR A 203 -11.45 7.01 4.77
C THR A 203 -11.11 7.66 6.11
N VAL A 204 -10.36 6.93 6.94
CA VAL A 204 -9.67 7.43 8.14
C VAL A 204 -8.14 7.39 8.04
N MET A 205 -7.60 7.02 6.86
CA MET A 205 -6.16 6.91 6.59
C MET A 205 -5.73 7.71 5.36
N GLY A 206 -6.58 8.60 4.84
CA GLY A 206 -6.27 9.46 3.69
C GLY A 206 -6.23 8.72 2.36
N ARG A 207 -7.07 7.69 2.17
CA ARG A 207 -7.14 6.92 0.93
C ARG A 207 -7.79 7.68 -0.21
N ASP A 208 -7.32 7.40 -1.41
CA ASP A 208 -7.91 7.86 -2.66
C ASP A 208 -7.77 6.82 -3.78
N ALA A 209 -8.34 7.15 -4.92
CA ALA A 209 -8.14 6.42 -6.17
C ALA A 209 -7.57 7.38 -7.21
N LEU A 210 -6.44 7.01 -7.81
CA LEU A 210 -5.77 7.75 -8.86
C LEU A 210 -6.13 7.11 -10.21
N PHE A 211 -6.66 7.91 -11.13
CA PHE A 211 -7.13 7.47 -12.44
C PHE A 211 -6.30 8.11 -13.57
N VAL A 212 -6.08 7.33 -14.62
CA VAL A 212 -5.47 7.77 -15.89
C VAL A 212 -6.28 7.18 -17.04
N ASP A 213 -6.75 8.02 -17.95
CA ASP A 213 -7.43 7.60 -19.17
C ASP A 213 -6.45 7.60 -20.34
N ILE A 214 -6.37 6.47 -21.04
CA ILE A 214 -5.51 6.28 -22.21
C ILE A 214 -6.37 6.12 -23.45
N GLN A 215 -6.01 6.82 -24.52
CA GLN A 215 -6.71 6.72 -25.80
C GLN A 215 -6.41 5.38 -26.49
N ILE A 216 -7.48 4.68 -26.89
CA ILE A 216 -7.41 3.57 -27.85
C ILE A 216 -7.94 4.06 -29.19
N PRO A 217 -7.19 3.94 -30.31
CA PRO A 217 -7.63 4.37 -31.63
C PRO A 217 -8.98 3.76 -31.99
N SER A 218 -9.91 4.62 -32.42
CA SER A 218 -11.22 4.22 -32.96
C SER A 218 -12.10 3.37 -32.04
N SER A 219 -11.76 3.27 -30.74
CA SER A 219 -12.41 2.33 -29.81
C SER A 219 -12.91 3.01 -28.53
N GLY A 220 -12.29 4.10 -28.09
CA GLY A 220 -12.65 4.82 -26.86
C GLY A 220 -11.48 4.93 -25.90
N LEU A 221 -11.77 5.00 -24.60
CA LEU A 221 -10.77 5.13 -23.54
C LEU A 221 -10.62 3.85 -22.72
N LEU A 222 -9.37 3.52 -22.41
CA LEU A 222 -9.02 2.58 -21.34
C LEU A 222 -8.71 3.38 -20.08
N ARG A 223 -9.50 3.17 -19.02
CA ARG A 223 -9.28 3.81 -17.72
C ARG A 223 -8.47 2.92 -16.80
N LEU A 224 -7.29 3.37 -16.43
CA LEU A 224 -6.46 2.75 -15.41
C LEU A 224 -6.73 3.41 -14.06
N CYS A 225 -6.69 2.62 -12.99
CA CYS A 225 -6.84 3.08 -11.62
C CYS A 225 -5.84 2.39 -10.69
N THR A 226 -5.23 3.16 -9.79
CA THR A 226 -4.47 2.61 -8.66
C THR A 226 -5.07 3.11 -7.36
N THR A 227 -5.15 2.23 -6.37
CA THR A 227 -5.63 2.59 -5.03
C THR A 227 -4.90 1.80 -3.95
N HIS A 228 -5.01 2.27 -2.73
CA HIS A 228 -4.67 1.52 -1.53
C HIS A 228 -5.86 1.63 -0.58
N LEU A 229 -6.71 0.60 -0.55
CA LEU A 229 -7.92 0.59 0.25
C LEU A 229 -7.62 0.58 1.75
N GLU A 230 -8.63 0.95 2.54
CA GLU A 230 -8.50 1.10 3.99
C GLU A 230 -7.82 -0.10 4.64
N SER A 231 -6.73 0.13 5.38
CA SER A 231 -5.97 -0.96 6.01
C SER A 231 -6.61 -1.42 7.32
N ARG A 232 -6.03 -2.47 7.91
CA ARG A 232 -6.41 -3.07 9.20
C ARG A 232 -7.83 -3.66 9.21
N ARG A 233 -8.12 -4.49 10.22
CA ARG A 233 -9.45 -5.11 10.37
C ARG A 233 -10.55 -4.08 10.60
N THR A 234 -10.23 -3.00 11.31
CA THR A 234 -11.15 -1.88 11.58
C THR A 234 -11.55 -1.13 10.31
N GLY A 235 -10.76 -1.20 9.23
CA GLY A 235 -11.09 -0.62 7.93
C GLY A 235 -12.13 -1.38 7.12
N LYS A 236 -12.55 -2.59 7.54
CA LYS A 236 -13.52 -3.43 6.83
C LYS A 236 -14.79 -2.68 6.39
N PRO A 237 -15.43 -1.84 7.24
CA PRO A 237 -16.64 -1.12 6.84
C PRO A 237 -16.42 -0.12 5.70
N CYS A 238 -15.19 0.38 5.52
CA CYS A 238 -14.86 1.35 4.48
C CYS A 238 -14.57 0.66 3.13
N ARG A 239 -13.80 -0.44 3.12
CA ARG A 239 -13.26 -1.05 1.89
C ARG A 239 -14.32 -1.37 0.83
N ARG A 240 -15.47 -1.92 1.24
CA ARG A 240 -16.57 -2.22 0.31
C ARG A 240 -17.10 -0.94 -0.37
N GLY A 241 -17.36 0.11 0.41
CA GLY A 241 -17.84 1.38 -0.13
C GLY A 241 -16.80 2.08 -1.02
N GLN A 242 -15.53 1.97 -0.66
CA GLN A 242 -14.42 2.49 -1.47
C GLN A 242 -14.33 1.79 -2.83
N LEU A 243 -14.39 0.46 -2.84
CA LEU A 243 -14.36 -0.30 -4.10
C LEU A 243 -15.61 -0.06 -4.96
N ALA A 244 -16.78 0.13 -4.34
CA ALA A 244 -17.99 0.53 -5.06
C ALA A 244 -17.85 1.89 -5.74
N SER A 245 -17.27 2.88 -5.05
CA SER A 245 -16.99 4.19 -5.66
C SER A 245 -15.99 4.09 -6.82
N ILE A 246 -14.99 3.23 -6.71
CA ILE A 246 -14.04 2.98 -7.82
C ILE A 246 -14.76 2.31 -9.00
N SER A 247 -15.58 1.29 -8.74
CA SER A 247 -16.35 0.60 -9.79
C SER A 247 -17.24 1.57 -10.58
N GLU A 248 -17.94 2.47 -9.89
CA GLU A 248 -18.75 3.52 -10.52
C GLU A 248 -17.92 4.40 -11.48
N MET A 249 -16.66 4.69 -11.14
CA MET A 249 -15.76 5.45 -12.02
C MET A 249 -15.20 4.61 -13.18
N LEU A 250 -15.21 3.28 -13.09
CA LEU A 250 -14.74 2.40 -14.16
C LEU A 250 -15.84 2.02 -15.17
N GLN A 251 -17.08 1.84 -14.71
CA GLN A 251 -18.18 1.32 -15.54
C GLN A 251 -19.54 2.01 -15.33
N GLY A 252 -19.64 3.02 -14.47
CA GLY A 252 -20.87 3.77 -14.24
C GLY A 252 -21.21 4.77 -15.36
N PRO A 253 -22.33 5.51 -15.25
CA PRO A 253 -22.77 6.48 -16.26
C PRO A 253 -21.74 7.56 -16.58
N GLN A 254 -20.93 7.98 -15.59
CA GLN A 254 -19.85 8.94 -15.84
C GLN A 254 -18.73 8.36 -16.71
N ALA A 255 -18.38 7.08 -16.52
CA ALA A 255 -17.39 6.39 -17.34
C ALA A 255 -17.89 6.28 -18.79
N MET A 256 -19.15 5.84 -18.97
CA MET A 256 -19.79 5.75 -20.29
C MET A 256 -19.86 7.11 -21.00
N LYS A 257 -20.28 8.17 -20.29
CA LYS A 257 -20.33 9.53 -20.86
C LYS A 257 -18.95 10.03 -21.29
N ALA A 258 -17.90 9.63 -20.57
CA ALA A 258 -16.52 9.97 -20.91
C ALA A 258 -15.95 9.11 -22.07
N GLY A 259 -16.70 8.13 -22.58
CA GLY A 259 -16.23 7.23 -23.64
C GLY A 259 -15.27 6.13 -23.13
N VAL A 260 -15.31 5.82 -21.84
CA VAL A 260 -14.56 4.70 -21.26
C VAL A 260 -15.24 3.39 -21.64
N ILE A 261 -14.53 2.54 -22.38
CA ILE A 261 -15.02 1.23 -22.84
C ILE A 261 -14.50 0.07 -21.99
N ALA A 262 -13.46 0.33 -21.21
CA ALA A 262 -12.70 -0.64 -20.46
C ALA A 262 -12.06 0.02 -19.24
N GLY A 263 -12.04 -0.67 -18.11
CA GLY A 263 -11.46 -0.18 -16.87
C GLY A 263 -10.64 -1.25 -16.16
N LEU A 264 -9.48 -0.88 -15.62
CA LEU A 264 -8.64 -1.73 -14.77
C LEU A 264 -8.27 -0.97 -13.50
N VAL A 265 -8.52 -1.56 -12.34
CA VAL A 265 -7.96 -1.10 -11.06
C VAL A 265 -6.96 -2.12 -10.51
N GLY A 266 -5.76 -1.66 -10.21
CA GLY A 266 -4.73 -2.41 -9.49
C GLY A 266 -4.41 -1.77 -8.13
N GLY A 267 -3.85 -2.55 -7.21
CA GLY A 267 -3.33 -2.01 -5.95
C GLY A 267 -3.57 -2.91 -4.74
N ASP A 268 -3.22 -2.38 -3.58
CA ASP A 268 -3.48 -3.03 -2.29
C ASP A 268 -4.95 -2.85 -1.88
N MET A 269 -5.74 -3.90 -2.11
CA MET A 269 -7.15 -3.91 -1.75
C MET A 269 -7.39 -4.20 -0.27
N ASN A 270 -6.33 -4.55 0.49
CA ASN A 270 -6.39 -4.90 1.91
C ASN A 270 -7.53 -5.88 2.26
N ALA A 271 -7.76 -6.88 1.40
CA ALA A 271 -8.68 -7.98 1.70
C ALA A 271 -8.12 -8.83 2.85
N ILE A 272 -8.54 -8.52 4.09
CA ILE A 272 -7.98 -9.10 5.32
C ILE A 272 -8.85 -10.26 5.82
N HIS A 273 -10.17 -10.12 5.77
CA HIS A 273 -11.09 -11.18 6.11
C HIS A 273 -11.43 -12.03 4.88
N ALA A 274 -11.67 -13.34 5.10
CA ALA A 274 -12.06 -14.27 4.04
C ALA A 274 -13.25 -13.74 3.21
N SER A 275 -14.27 -13.18 3.87
CA SER A 275 -15.45 -12.58 3.23
C SER A 275 -15.15 -11.38 2.34
N GLU A 276 -13.97 -10.77 2.47
CA GLU A 276 -13.59 -9.60 1.69
C GLU A 276 -12.96 -9.96 0.34
N HIS A 277 -12.61 -11.23 0.13
CA HIS A 277 -12.02 -11.65 -1.14
C HIS A 277 -13.03 -11.64 -2.29
N SER A 278 -14.34 -11.68 -2.01
CA SER A 278 -15.44 -11.72 -2.97
C SER A 278 -16.22 -10.40 -3.09
N ILE A 279 -15.76 -9.31 -2.46
CA ILE A 279 -16.50 -8.02 -2.50
C ILE A 279 -16.60 -7.45 -3.93
N HIS A 280 -15.68 -7.80 -4.82
CA HIS A 280 -15.73 -7.38 -6.22
C HIS A 280 -16.98 -7.90 -6.93
N GLN A 281 -17.52 -9.03 -6.48
CA GLN A 281 -18.70 -9.68 -7.06
C GLN A 281 -20.01 -9.11 -6.52
N ASP A 282 -19.97 -8.21 -5.53
CA ASP A 282 -21.18 -7.57 -5.02
C ASP A 282 -21.94 -6.88 -6.15
N ALA A 283 -23.27 -6.98 -6.17
CA ALA A 283 -24.09 -6.47 -7.29
C ALA A 283 -23.87 -4.97 -7.61
N ASN A 284 -23.51 -4.17 -6.61
CA ASN A 284 -23.23 -2.73 -6.76
C ASN A 284 -21.75 -2.42 -7.05
N ILE A 285 -20.91 -3.45 -7.19
CA ILE A 285 -19.48 -3.37 -7.51
C ILE A 285 -19.23 -4.08 -8.84
N ASN A 286 -19.65 -5.33 -8.99
CA ASN A 286 -19.66 -6.09 -10.24
C ASN A 286 -18.38 -5.93 -11.09
N LEU A 287 -17.22 -6.18 -10.49
CA LEU A 287 -15.94 -6.20 -11.18
C LEU A 287 -15.43 -7.64 -11.30
N ASN A 288 -14.74 -7.95 -12.38
CA ASN A 288 -14.03 -9.22 -12.55
C ASN A 288 -12.69 -9.17 -11.82
N ASP A 289 -12.17 -10.31 -11.34
CA ASP A 289 -10.86 -10.41 -10.70
C ASP A 289 -9.92 -11.21 -11.61
N ALA A 290 -8.82 -10.59 -12.04
CA ALA A 290 -7.87 -11.21 -12.97
C ALA A 290 -7.27 -12.53 -12.46
N TRP A 291 -7.23 -12.73 -11.14
CA TRP A 291 -6.81 -14.00 -10.53
C TRP A 291 -7.83 -15.13 -10.74
N GLU A 292 -9.11 -14.78 -10.80
CA GLU A 292 -10.25 -15.72 -10.87
C GLU A 292 -10.63 -16.08 -12.31
N ASP A 293 -10.09 -15.38 -13.31
CA ASP A 293 -10.24 -15.68 -14.74
C ASP A 293 -9.84 -17.11 -15.14
N VAL A 294 -8.95 -17.72 -14.36
CA VAL A 294 -8.47 -19.08 -14.57
C VAL A 294 -8.41 -19.81 -13.24
N PRO A 295 -8.65 -21.14 -13.21
CA PRO A 295 -8.57 -21.91 -11.98
C PRO A 295 -7.20 -21.76 -11.31
N PRO A 296 -7.16 -21.59 -9.98
CA PRO A 296 -5.89 -21.51 -9.27
C PRO A 296 -5.12 -22.83 -9.42
N PRO A 297 -3.77 -22.78 -9.38
CA PRO A 297 -2.96 -24.00 -9.34
C PRO A 297 -3.37 -24.90 -8.17
N PRO A 298 -3.21 -26.24 -8.29
CA PRO A 298 -3.45 -27.15 -7.17
C PRO A 298 -2.63 -26.75 -5.94
N LEU A 299 -3.25 -26.83 -4.76
CA LEU A 299 -2.55 -26.58 -3.51
C LEU A 299 -1.46 -27.64 -3.30
N PRO A 300 -0.23 -27.25 -2.94
CA PRO A 300 0.82 -28.22 -2.67
C PRO A 300 0.45 -29.07 -1.45
N ILE A 301 0.55 -30.40 -1.59
CA ILE A 301 0.41 -31.34 -0.47
C ILE A 301 1.73 -31.34 0.29
N LEU A 302 1.73 -30.71 1.46
CA LEU A 302 2.92 -30.60 2.31
C LEU A 302 2.91 -31.69 3.39
N LYS A 303 4.06 -32.32 3.61
CA LYS A 303 4.24 -33.22 4.77
C LYS A 303 4.14 -32.42 6.08
N PRO A 304 3.84 -33.05 7.22
CA PRO A 304 3.94 -32.40 8.52
C PRO A 304 5.28 -31.66 8.66
N PHE A 305 5.23 -30.41 9.13
CA PHE A 305 6.38 -29.50 9.32
C PHE A 305 7.09 -29.01 8.05
N GLN A 306 6.70 -29.46 6.86
CA GLN A 306 7.22 -28.92 5.61
C GLN A 306 6.67 -27.51 5.36
N ARG A 307 7.56 -26.58 4.99
CA ARG A 307 7.18 -25.20 4.66
C ARG A 307 6.76 -25.09 3.21
N ASP A 308 5.72 -24.29 2.97
CA ASP A 308 5.37 -23.83 1.63
C ASP A 308 6.40 -22.82 1.12
N LEU A 309 7.27 -23.29 0.21
CA LEU A 309 8.27 -22.48 -0.49
C LEU A 309 7.73 -21.81 -1.76
N SER A 310 6.51 -22.14 -2.22
CA SER A 310 5.88 -21.40 -3.33
C SER A 310 5.27 -20.08 -2.86
N TYR A 311 5.48 -19.72 -1.59
CA TYR A 311 4.98 -18.49 -0.98
C TYR A 311 3.48 -18.28 -1.22
N GLY A 312 2.68 -19.35 -1.11
CA GLY A 312 1.25 -19.29 -1.35
C GLY A 312 0.83 -19.00 -2.79
N ARG A 313 1.65 -19.35 -3.79
CA ARG A 313 1.33 -19.25 -5.23
C ARG A 313 -0.08 -19.72 -5.54
N ALA A 314 -0.40 -20.96 -5.17
CA ALA A 314 -1.72 -21.55 -5.42
C ALA A 314 -2.88 -20.84 -4.69
N ARG A 315 -2.57 -20.00 -3.68
CA ARG A 315 -3.55 -19.16 -2.97
C ARG A 315 -3.55 -17.70 -3.44
N GLY A 316 -2.72 -17.36 -4.42
CA GLY A 316 -2.52 -16.01 -4.90
C GLY A 316 -1.99 -15.05 -3.84
N HIS A 317 -1.23 -15.53 -2.85
CA HIS A 317 -0.72 -14.66 -1.81
C HIS A 317 0.22 -13.59 -2.40
N THR A 318 -0.02 -12.35 -1.99
CA THR A 318 0.74 -11.16 -2.38
C THR A 318 1.31 -10.45 -1.15
N TYR A 319 0.89 -10.83 0.05
CA TYR A 319 1.33 -10.25 1.32
C TYR A 319 1.90 -11.30 2.29
N GLY A 320 2.81 -10.86 3.15
CA GLY A 320 3.24 -11.60 4.34
C GLY A 320 4.61 -12.26 4.17
N TYR A 321 5.46 -11.73 3.29
CA TYR A 321 6.85 -12.14 3.22
C TYR A 321 7.65 -11.42 4.30
N HIS A 322 7.81 -12.09 5.44
CA HIS A 322 8.74 -11.65 6.48
C HIS A 322 9.74 -12.78 6.78
N PRO A 323 11.06 -12.50 6.77
CA PRO A 323 12.08 -13.48 7.14
C PRO A 323 11.83 -14.08 8.53
N ASN A 324 11.23 -13.29 9.42
CA ASN A 324 11.00 -13.63 10.83
C ASN A 324 9.68 -14.38 11.09
N GLY A 325 9.01 -14.89 10.06
CA GLY A 325 7.96 -15.90 10.22
C GLY A 325 6.59 -15.36 10.62
N SER A 326 6.19 -14.19 10.12
CA SER A 326 4.77 -13.80 10.14
C SER A 326 3.94 -14.94 9.55
N ARG A 327 2.98 -15.45 10.32
CA ARG A 327 2.15 -16.60 9.92
C ARG A 327 0.98 -16.20 9.01
N ILE A 328 0.75 -14.91 8.82
CA ILE A 328 -0.43 -14.43 8.08
C ILE A 328 0.06 -14.01 6.69
N ARG A 329 -0.20 -14.89 5.73
CA ARG A 329 -0.08 -14.60 4.30
C ARG A 329 -1.49 -14.42 3.72
N SER A 330 -1.65 -13.50 2.79
CA SER A 330 -2.96 -13.20 2.19
C SER A 330 -2.81 -12.61 0.79
N ARG A 331 -3.90 -12.64 0.00
CA ARG A 331 -3.99 -11.96 -1.30
C ARG A 331 -4.57 -10.57 -1.11
N LYS A 332 -3.70 -9.60 -0.84
CA LYS A 332 -4.09 -8.20 -0.60
C LYS A 332 -4.09 -7.40 -1.90
N ASP A 333 -3.01 -7.51 -2.64
CA ASP A 333 -2.86 -6.89 -3.95
C ASP A 333 -3.66 -7.65 -5.00
N LYS A 334 -4.44 -6.93 -5.79
CA LYS A 334 -5.34 -7.50 -6.79
C LYS A 334 -5.47 -6.60 -8.01
N TYR A 335 -5.89 -7.21 -9.12
CA TYR A 335 -6.42 -6.49 -10.28
C TYR A 335 -7.90 -6.81 -10.43
N TYR A 336 -8.72 -5.76 -10.51
CA TYR A 336 -10.10 -5.87 -10.90
C TYR A 336 -10.36 -5.10 -12.20
N TYR A 337 -11.30 -5.58 -13.01
CA TYR A 337 -11.58 -4.95 -14.30
C TYR A 337 -13.05 -5.02 -14.70
N ALA A 338 -13.43 -4.15 -15.63
CA ALA A 338 -14.76 -4.06 -16.24
C ALA A 338 -14.66 -3.67 -17.72
N GLY A 339 -15.73 -3.92 -18.47
CA GLY A 339 -15.80 -3.61 -19.90
C GLY A 339 -14.99 -4.58 -20.77
N THR A 340 -14.65 -4.14 -21.98
CA THR A 340 -14.02 -4.97 -23.01
C THR A 340 -12.51 -5.09 -22.78
N VAL A 341 -12.13 -5.88 -21.76
CA VAL A 341 -10.73 -6.13 -21.39
C VAL A 341 -10.40 -7.61 -21.49
N GLU A 342 -9.35 -7.94 -22.24
CA GLU A 342 -8.73 -9.28 -22.20
C GLU A 342 -7.44 -9.20 -21.38
N ILE A 343 -7.46 -9.82 -20.20
CA ILE A 343 -6.26 -10.00 -19.38
C ILE A 343 -5.45 -11.18 -19.92
N VAL A 344 -4.14 -11.00 -20.05
CA VAL A 344 -3.17 -12.00 -20.52
C VAL A 344 -1.96 -12.08 -19.57
N PRO A 345 -1.30 -13.23 -19.43
CA PRO A 345 -0.07 -13.35 -18.63
C PRO A 345 1.09 -12.59 -19.27
N LEU A 346 2.01 -12.10 -18.43
CA LEU A 346 3.30 -11.54 -18.87
C LEU A 346 4.42 -12.53 -18.64
N THR A 347 5.19 -12.82 -19.68
CA THR A 347 6.33 -13.74 -19.66
C THR A 347 7.50 -13.27 -18.79
N GLU A 348 7.61 -11.96 -18.60
CA GLU A 348 8.69 -11.30 -17.84
C GLU A 348 8.52 -11.49 -16.33
N SER A 349 7.36 -11.98 -15.86
CA SER A 349 7.12 -12.17 -14.43
C SER A 349 7.74 -13.47 -13.92
N HIS A 350 8.41 -13.42 -12.77
CA HIS A 350 9.09 -14.59 -12.18
C HIS A 350 8.14 -15.73 -11.77
N ASP A 351 6.94 -15.40 -11.33
CA ASP A 351 6.04 -16.36 -10.68
C ASP A 351 4.59 -16.17 -11.16
N ILE A 352 4.34 -16.70 -12.36
CA ILE A 352 3.05 -16.61 -13.07
C ILE A 352 2.10 -17.68 -12.54
N ALA A 353 0.93 -17.29 -12.05
CA ALA A 353 -0.15 -18.22 -11.74
C ALA A 353 -1.40 -17.78 -12.50
N GLY A 354 -1.75 -18.57 -13.51
CA GLY A 354 -2.80 -18.20 -14.43
C GLY A 354 -2.41 -17.02 -15.29
N LYS A 355 -3.20 -15.95 -15.24
CA LYS A 355 -2.94 -14.69 -15.96
C LYS A 355 -2.13 -13.67 -15.15
N LEU A 356 -1.92 -13.93 -13.86
CA LEU A 356 -1.28 -12.99 -12.95
C LEU A 356 0.18 -13.40 -12.66
N GLY A 357 1.10 -12.49 -12.92
CA GLY A 357 2.50 -12.60 -12.52
C GLY A 357 2.73 -12.01 -11.14
N ARG A 358 3.65 -12.61 -10.36
CA ARG A 358 4.21 -11.99 -9.14
C ARG A 358 5.68 -11.66 -9.36
N ILE A 359 6.10 -10.53 -8.81
CA ILE A 359 7.45 -9.98 -8.92
C ILE A 359 7.96 -9.54 -7.54
N GLY A 360 9.27 -9.40 -7.40
CA GLY A 360 9.88 -8.97 -6.14
C GLY A 360 9.72 -9.97 -4.98
N VAL A 361 9.39 -11.25 -5.26
CA VAL A 361 9.20 -12.27 -4.23
C VAL A 361 10.52 -12.49 -3.48
N GLY A 362 10.58 -12.02 -2.24
CA GLY A 362 11.77 -12.08 -1.41
C GLY A 362 12.89 -11.14 -1.82
N LEU A 363 12.58 -10.11 -2.61
CA LEU A 363 13.52 -9.05 -2.92
C LEU A 363 13.90 -8.30 -1.63
N THR A 364 15.19 -8.07 -1.45
CA THR A 364 15.75 -7.41 -0.27
C THR A 364 16.69 -6.29 -0.67
N ALA A 365 16.78 -5.26 0.16
CA ALA A 365 17.77 -4.19 0.08
C ALA A 365 18.66 -4.21 1.32
N GLU A 366 19.92 -3.83 1.15
CA GLU A 366 20.79 -3.45 2.27
C GLU A 366 20.56 -1.98 2.58
N VAL A 367 20.23 -1.68 3.83
CA VAL A 367 19.87 -0.33 4.27
C VAL A 367 20.55 0.01 5.60
N GLU A 368 20.75 1.29 5.85
CA GLU A 368 21.16 1.79 7.15
C GLU A 368 19.94 2.10 8.01
N ALA A 369 19.94 1.60 9.24
CA ALA A 369 18.86 1.80 10.20
C ALA A 369 19.40 1.94 11.61
N PHE A 370 18.65 2.63 12.46
CA PHE A 370 18.93 2.68 13.89
C PHE A 370 18.31 1.45 14.56
N GLU A 371 19.17 0.59 15.12
CA GLU A 371 18.78 -0.60 15.88
C GLU A 371 18.50 -0.24 17.34
N ASP A 372 17.36 -0.71 17.83
CA ASP A 372 17.02 -0.80 19.25
C ASP A 372 16.86 -2.26 19.66
N ILE A 373 17.25 -2.58 20.88
CA ILE A 373 17.11 -3.90 21.49
C ILE A 373 16.16 -3.78 22.67
N MET A 374 14.90 -4.16 22.45
CA MET A 374 13.92 -4.24 23.53
C MET A 374 13.89 -5.64 24.12
N THR A 375 13.97 -5.72 25.44
CA THR A 375 13.66 -6.96 26.16
C THR A 375 12.18 -7.03 26.50
N ARG A 376 11.53 -8.18 26.24
CA ARG A 376 10.22 -8.51 26.84
C ARG A 376 10.24 -9.87 27.50
N TRP A 377 9.51 -9.98 28.59
CA TRP A 377 9.23 -11.25 29.24
C TRP A 377 7.99 -11.89 28.61
N LYS A 378 8.06 -13.19 28.31
CA LYS A 378 6.95 -13.96 27.76
C LYS A 378 6.82 -15.30 28.48
N THR A 379 5.59 -15.68 28.80
CA THR A 379 5.30 -17.02 29.32
C THR A 379 5.32 -18.03 28.17
N ILE A 380 6.20 -19.02 28.25
CA ILE A 380 6.29 -20.14 27.32
C ILE A 380 6.19 -21.43 28.13
N ARG A 381 5.12 -22.20 27.91
CA ARG A 381 4.83 -23.45 28.66
C ARG A 381 4.86 -23.24 30.19
N GLY A 382 4.23 -22.16 30.66
CA GLY A 382 4.17 -21.81 32.09
C GLY A 382 5.44 -21.17 32.67
N LYS A 383 6.55 -21.10 31.92
CA LYS A 383 7.80 -20.46 32.39
C LYS A 383 7.96 -19.05 31.81
N MET A 384 8.35 -18.10 32.64
CA MET A 384 8.72 -16.74 32.21
C MET A 384 10.08 -16.77 31.53
N VAL A 385 10.12 -16.40 30.26
CA VAL A 385 11.35 -16.34 29.45
C VAL A 385 11.60 -14.91 29.02
N LYS A 386 12.80 -14.41 29.29
CA LYS A 386 13.30 -13.13 28.77
C LYS A 386 13.61 -13.31 27.27
N ARG A 387 13.04 -12.49 26.41
CA ARG A 387 13.31 -12.49 24.97
C ARG A 387 13.65 -11.09 24.49
N GLU A 388 14.72 -10.99 23.73
CA GLU A 388 15.13 -9.77 23.08
C GLU A 388 14.48 -9.67 21.69
N TYR A 389 14.09 -8.46 21.34
CA TYR A 389 13.48 -8.09 20.08
C TYR A 389 14.24 -6.91 19.52
N LYS A 390 14.68 -7.04 18.27
CA LYS A 390 15.33 -5.96 17.54
C LYS A 390 14.27 -5.15 16.81
N PHE A 391 14.32 -3.84 16.98
CA PHE A 391 13.52 -2.88 16.23
C PHE A 391 14.47 -2.02 15.41
N TYR A 392 14.01 -1.62 14.23
CA TYR A 392 14.80 -0.82 13.30
C TYR A 392 14.01 0.41 12.94
N TYR A 393 14.67 1.56 13.04
CA TYR A 393 14.09 2.86 12.74
C TYR A 393 14.80 3.48 11.53
N SER A 394 14.03 4.15 10.67
CA SER A 394 14.59 5.04 9.66
C SER A 394 15.33 6.22 10.32
N HIS A 395 16.11 6.95 9.53
CA HIS A 395 16.80 8.15 10.03
C HIS A 395 15.81 9.17 10.60
N ASP A 396 14.73 9.48 9.86
CA ASP A 396 13.69 10.42 10.30
C ASP A 396 12.98 9.97 11.58
N GLN A 397 12.67 8.68 11.70
CA GLN A 397 12.10 8.11 12.92
C GLN A 397 13.06 8.28 14.10
N ALA A 398 14.35 8.02 13.89
CA ALA A 398 15.36 8.18 14.92
C ALA A 398 15.56 9.66 15.31
N GLN A 399 15.49 10.61 14.37
CA GLN A 399 15.50 12.05 14.71
C GLN A 399 14.26 12.45 15.51
N GLY A 400 13.08 11.91 15.17
CA GLY A 400 11.87 12.10 15.96
C GLY A 400 12.01 11.58 17.39
N ILE A 401 12.68 10.43 17.57
CA ILE A 401 13.03 9.90 18.89
C ILE A 401 14.01 10.83 19.59
N LYS A 402 15.08 11.29 18.92
CA LYS A 402 16.06 12.23 19.47
C LYS A 402 15.44 13.50 20.01
N ALA A 403 14.49 14.08 19.27
CA ALA A 403 13.79 15.29 19.69
C ALA A 403 12.89 15.06 20.90
N ALA A 404 12.34 13.85 21.04
CA ALA A 404 11.43 13.49 22.13
C ALA A 404 12.14 13.02 23.40
N ASP A 405 13.22 12.25 23.23
CA ASP A 405 14.00 11.61 24.28
C ASP A 405 15.47 11.47 23.81
N PRO A 406 16.30 12.51 24.02
CA PRO A 406 17.70 12.50 23.59
C PRO A 406 18.54 11.40 24.23
N ASP A 407 18.24 11.02 25.47
CA ASP A 407 18.99 10.00 26.19
C ASP A 407 18.68 8.61 25.65
N TYR A 408 17.41 8.31 25.38
CA TYR A 408 17.04 7.07 24.70
C TYR A 408 17.61 7.02 23.28
N TYR A 409 17.61 8.11 22.53
CA TYR A 409 18.25 8.15 21.20
C TYR A 409 19.74 7.76 21.24
N ARG A 410 20.49 8.16 22.27
CA ARG A 410 21.90 7.75 22.43
C ARG A 410 22.09 6.25 22.60
N THR A 411 21.04 5.52 23.00
CA THR A 411 21.09 4.06 23.08
C THR A 411 20.90 3.36 21.74
N LEU A 412 20.39 4.08 20.73
CA LEU A 412 20.19 3.52 19.39
C LEU A 412 21.54 3.35 18.69
N ARG A 413 21.71 2.22 18.01
CA ARG A 413 22.92 1.93 17.23
C ARG A 413 22.63 2.02 15.74
N LEU A 414 23.34 2.90 15.03
CA LEU A 414 23.32 2.87 13.57
C LEU A 414 23.97 1.58 13.07
N THR A 415 23.28 0.83 12.23
CA THR A 415 23.74 -0.43 11.67
C THR A 415 23.25 -0.63 10.25
N LYS A 416 23.95 -1.47 9.48
CA LYS A 416 23.46 -1.98 8.21
C LYS A 416 22.61 -3.23 8.45
N ILE A 417 21.47 -3.30 7.78
CA ILE A 417 20.57 -4.46 7.80
C ILE A 417 20.14 -4.84 6.39
N LYS A 418 19.86 -6.12 6.21
CA LYS A 418 19.17 -6.63 5.03
C LYS A 418 17.68 -6.69 5.34
N THR A 419 16.88 -5.88 4.67
CA THR A 419 15.42 -5.83 4.83
C THR A 419 14.72 -6.16 3.52
N CYS A 420 13.49 -6.64 3.59
CA CYS A 420 12.67 -6.82 2.40
C CYS A 420 12.37 -5.46 1.76
N VAL A 421 12.32 -5.42 0.42
CA VAL A 421 11.92 -4.21 -0.30
C VAL A 421 10.50 -3.82 0.07
N SER A 422 9.61 -4.81 0.22
CA SER A 422 8.26 -4.65 0.74
C SER A 422 7.82 -5.96 1.40
N ASP A 423 6.85 -5.90 2.31
CA ASP A 423 6.13 -7.08 2.80
C ASP A 423 5.03 -7.55 1.82
N HIS A 424 4.83 -6.78 0.74
CA HIS A 424 4.06 -7.11 -0.45
C HIS A 424 4.97 -7.55 -1.62
N PHE A 425 4.44 -8.45 -2.45
CA PHE A 425 4.95 -8.72 -3.79
C PHE A 425 4.33 -7.74 -4.78
N GLY A 426 5.08 -7.37 -5.81
CA GLY A 426 4.47 -6.74 -6.96
C GLY A 426 3.63 -7.78 -7.71
N ILE A 427 2.54 -7.34 -8.32
CA ILE A 427 1.73 -8.13 -9.25
C ILE A 427 1.78 -7.52 -10.64
N ALA A 428 1.67 -8.35 -11.67
CA ALA A 428 1.79 -7.92 -13.05
C ALA A 428 0.79 -8.65 -13.95
N VAL A 429 0.18 -7.92 -14.88
CA VAL A 429 -0.74 -8.46 -15.90
C VAL A 429 -0.52 -7.75 -17.23
N GLY A 430 -0.81 -8.44 -18.33
CA GLY A 430 -0.97 -7.83 -19.64
C GLY A 430 -2.44 -7.51 -19.88
N VAL A 431 -2.70 -6.34 -20.45
CA VAL A 431 -4.02 -5.92 -20.92
C VAL A 431 -3.92 -5.85 -22.44
N LYS A 432 -4.59 -6.77 -23.13
CA LYS A 432 -4.65 -6.73 -24.59
C LYS A 432 -5.65 -5.66 -25.00
N VAL A 433 -5.19 -4.72 -25.80
CA VAL A 433 -5.97 -3.56 -26.24
C VAL A 433 -7.02 -4.04 -27.25
N PRO A 434 -8.33 -3.80 -27.00
CA PRO A 434 -9.44 -4.38 -27.75
C PRO A 434 -9.60 -3.85 -29.19
#